data_AF-S9PH60-F1
#
_entry.id   AF-S9PH60-F1
#
_cell.length_a   1.000
_cell.length_b   1.000
_cell.length_c   1.000
_cell.angle_alpha   90.00
_cell.angle_beta   90.00
_cell.angle_gamma   90.00
#
_symmetry.space_group_name_H-M   'P 1'
#
loop_
_entity.id
_entity.type
_entity.pdbx_description
1 polymer ?
#
loop_
_entity_poly.entity_id
_entity_poly.type
_entity_poly.pdbx_seq_one_letter_code
_entity_poly.pdbx_strand_id
1 'polypeptide(L)'
;MNLELLLTHADDHLPTLEEGLPLESALNPPRPAASDMPTHLWDPGGEPNELPAQRWGVVAPEGPAGDRLLALIAPLRELRQQGQGAPVRVYRAPPDMDAPTAARWKRHVLQDEAVAEANRPRYLLMLGDLDQLSLEMQQILGGDGFIGRLAFSRDADYQAYVEKVLRWEKNPSDAQARALFYTAHDGTRATSVGYQGLITPSLQRCRERQELGDFPAKEILELGDEENGSVDRLLEQAASREPSVLFSLSHGLGAPRQGWKSVDAQHGLQGAMSLGAGQMLDASALANQPFLPGGLWFYLACFGAGTPSRSAFHPWLSQLRAAGQFTGPLDRLLASLPRQGERPFVAALPKAVLANPQGPLAVVGHMDLAWSYSFQDPGTTAKNRPSRFQGLLRSLVSGRRAGVGLNALSRFFTDANTELTTLYESQEEARRSDRPDPVDPTQRAHLWMLRQDLAGYVLLGDPAVRLPVSAGRESKAARPVSAQELAASLFGRPVAAPEPLPSAEKMAEAVLALLSGSESQRAIAERVGVSLKQLRHWEQVYKEAGLAAMERLHSRG
;
A
#
# COMPACT_ATOMS: atom_id res chain seq x y z
N MET A 1 -14.73 -24.03 32.08
CA MET A 1 -15.68 -23.50 31.08
C MET A 1 -15.13 -23.97 29.75
N ASN A 2 -15.69 -24.99 29.10
CA ASN A 2 -15.09 -25.59 27.90
C ASN A 2 -15.36 -24.72 26.65
N LEU A 3 -14.61 -24.95 25.57
CA LEU A 3 -14.94 -24.38 24.26
C LEU A 3 -15.99 -25.28 23.59
N GLU A 4 -17.23 -24.81 23.55
CA GLU A 4 -18.38 -25.57 23.06
C GLU A 4 -18.52 -25.50 21.53
N LEU A 5 -19.01 -26.58 20.92
CA LEU A 5 -19.38 -26.63 19.50
C LEU A 5 -20.87 -26.31 19.32
N LEU A 6 -21.18 -25.30 18.51
CA LEU A 6 -22.56 -24.88 18.22
C LEU A 6 -23.17 -25.70 17.07
N LEU A 7 -23.23 -27.02 17.21
CA LEU A 7 -23.78 -27.94 16.22
C LEU A 7 -24.73 -28.93 16.88
N THR A 8 -25.91 -29.13 16.30
CA THR A 8 -26.84 -30.18 16.72
C THR A 8 -27.06 -31.17 15.59
N HIS A 9 -27.32 -32.42 15.95
CA HIS A 9 -27.86 -33.43 15.05
C HIS A 9 -29.22 -32.97 14.51
N ALA A 10 -29.47 -33.20 13.21
CA ALA A 10 -30.66 -32.67 12.54
C ALA A 10 -31.93 -33.47 12.85
N ASP A 11 -31.78 -34.72 13.27
CA ASP A 11 -32.82 -35.70 13.53
C ASP A 11 -33.33 -35.69 14.98
N ASP A 12 -32.44 -35.50 15.95
CA ASP A 12 -32.80 -35.47 17.38
C ASP A 12 -32.58 -34.10 18.06
N HIS A 13 -31.96 -33.15 17.36
CA HIS A 13 -31.63 -31.80 17.85
C HIS A 13 -30.72 -31.77 19.09
N LEU A 14 -29.97 -32.84 19.36
CA LEU A 14 -28.99 -32.90 20.44
C LEU A 14 -27.63 -32.35 19.98
N PRO A 15 -26.83 -31.76 20.89
CA PRO A 15 -25.48 -31.30 20.58
C PRO A 15 -24.63 -32.42 20.00
N THR A 16 -23.87 -32.13 18.94
CA THR A 16 -23.00 -33.13 18.27
C THR A 16 -21.78 -33.50 19.11
N LEU A 17 -21.38 -32.64 20.05
CA LEU A 17 -20.38 -32.96 21.07
C LEU A 17 -21.04 -32.80 22.43
N GLU A 18 -21.09 -33.88 23.21
CA GLU A 18 -21.60 -33.85 24.59
C GLU A 18 -20.69 -33.05 25.52
N GLU A 19 -19.38 -33.06 25.24
CA GLU A 19 -18.38 -32.27 25.95
C GLU A 19 -17.57 -31.43 24.96
N GLY A 20 -17.56 -30.10 25.15
CA GLY A 20 -16.69 -29.20 24.41
C GLY A 20 -15.20 -29.46 24.65
N LEU A 21 -14.35 -28.80 23.86
CA LEU A 21 -12.90 -28.94 24.00
C LEU A 21 -12.46 -28.41 25.39
N PRO A 22 -11.66 -29.18 26.16
CA PRO A 22 -11.23 -28.76 27.50
C PRO A 22 -10.48 -27.44 27.44
N LEU A 23 -10.94 -26.43 28.19
CA LEU A 23 -10.33 -25.10 28.23
C LEU A 23 -8.94 -25.11 28.87
N GLU A 24 -8.60 -26.15 29.63
CA GLU A 24 -7.24 -26.38 30.14
C GLU A 24 -6.21 -26.47 28.99
N SER A 25 -6.65 -26.85 27.79
CA SER A 25 -5.87 -26.84 26.55
C SER A 25 -5.71 -25.44 25.92
N ALA A 26 -6.48 -24.45 26.39
CA ALA A 26 -6.73 -23.16 25.74
C ALA A 26 -6.66 -21.94 26.69
N LEU A 27 -5.87 -22.01 27.78
CA LEU A 27 -5.33 -20.92 28.63
C LEU A 27 -6.01 -20.69 30.00
N ASN A 28 -5.28 -19.96 30.86
CA ASN A 28 -5.81 -19.12 31.94
C ASN A 28 -6.10 -17.69 31.41
N PRO A 29 -7.33 -17.35 30.98
CA PRO A 29 -7.76 -15.96 30.85
C PRO A 29 -8.49 -15.47 32.12
N PRO A 30 -8.33 -14.20 32.53
CA PRO A 30 -9.10 -13.60 33.60
C PRO A 30 -10.56 -13.36 33.20
N ARG A 31 -11.46 -13.48 34.18
CA ARG A 31 -12.91 -13.27 34.01
C ARG A 31 -13.20 -11.79 33.75
N PRO A 32 -13.96 -11.41 32.70
CA PRO A 32 -14.31 -10.01 32.43
C PRO A 32 -15.16 -9.44 33.57
N ALA A 33 -14.92 -8.17 33.92
CA ALA A 33 -15.80 -7.42 34.80
C ALA A 33 -17.10 -7.05 34.07
N ALA A 34 -18.20 -6.90 34.82
CA ALA A 34 -19.47 -6.45 34.26
C ALA A 34 -19.34 -5.02 33.72
N SER A 35 -19.84 -4.81 32.50
CA SER A 35 -19.83 -3.53 31.79
C SER A 35 -21.27 -3.12 31.45
N ASP A 36 -21.54 -1.81 31.37
CA ASP A 36 -22.81 -1.28 30.91
C ASP A 36 -23.04 -1.64 29.44
N MET A 37 -24.27 -2.03 29.10
CA MET A 37 -24.66 -2.35 27.72
C MET A 37 -24.55 -1.10 26.83
N PRO A 38 -23.69 -1.10 25.79
CA PRO A 38 -23.56 0.02 24.89
C PRO A 38 -24.85 0.22 24.09
N THR A 39 -25.27 1.47 23.90
CA THR A 39 -26.38 1.82 23.00
C THR A 39 -25.98 1.72 21.51
N HIS A 40 -24.67 1.80 21.20
CA HIS A 40 -24.10 1.55 19.88
C HIS A 40 -22.68 0.96 20.00
N LEU A 41 -22.38 -0.02 19.14
CA LEU A 41 -21.08 -0.69 19.03
C LEU A 41 -20.10 0.14 18.18
N TRP A 42 -18.86 -0.32 18.03
CA TRP A 42 -18.03 0.02 16.87
C TRP A 42 -18.92 -0.18 15.64
N ASP A 43 -18.84 0.71 14.67
CA ASP A 43 -19.36 0.41 13.35
C ASP A 43 -18.20 0.01 12.43
N PRO A 44 -17.80 -1.28 12.36
CA PRO A 44 -16.94 -1.77 11.29
C PRO A 44 -17.50 -1.42 9.90
N GLY A 45 -18.81 -1.16 9.81
CA GLY A 45 -19.52 -0.63 8.64
C GLY A 45 -19.55 0.90 8.54
N GLY A 46 -19.07 1.63 9.53
CA GLY A 46 -19.03 3.09 9.56
C GLY A 46 -17.95 3.61 8.61
N GLU A 47 -18.12 4.83 8.09
CA GLU A 47 -17.23 5.37 7.06
C GLU A 47 -15.77 5.45 7.57
N PRO A 48 -14.81 4.71 6.96
CA PRO A 48 -13.44 4.66 7.44
C PRO A 48 -12.75 6.03 7.53
N ASN A 49 -13.17 7.01 6.73
CA ASN A 49 -12.58 8.34 6.69
C ASN A 49 -13.06 9.27 7.83
N GLU A 50 -14.12 8.90 8.55
CA GLU A 50 -14.72 9.71 9.60
C GLU A 50 -14.01 9.55 10.94
N LEU A 51 -13.28 10.59 11.34
CA LEU A 51 -12.51 10.59 12.59
C LEU A 51 -13.38 10.41 13.84
N PRO A 52 -14.57 11.06 13.98
CA PRO A 52 -15.43 10.84 15.15
C PRO A 52 -15.91 9.40 15.28
N ALA A 53 -16.26 8.73 14.16
CA ALA A 53 -16.76 7.36 14.17
C ALA A 53 -15.64 6.35 14.43
N GLN A 54 -14.47 6.54 13.82
CA GLN A 54 -13.38 5.57 13.89
C GLN A 54 -12.42 5.80 15.07
N ARG A 55 -12.49 6.97 15.71
CA ARG A 55 -11.67 7.41 16.85
C ARG A 55 -10.15 7.43 16.57
N TRP A 56 -9.43 8.22 17.34
CA TRP A 56 -7.99 8.43 17.27
C TRP A 56 -7.36 8.28 18.65
N GLY A 57 -6.23 7.59 18.69
CA GLY A 57 -5.47 7.29 19.90
C GLY A 57 -3.97 7.30 19.65
N VAL A 58 -3.22 7.18 20.74
CA VAL A 58 -1.75 7.18 20.72
C VAL A 58 -1.23 5.95 21.44
N VAL A 59 -0.21 5.33 20.88
CA VAL A 59 0.60 4.30 21.54
C VAL A 59 1.97 4.91 21.84
N ALA A 60 2.36 4.94 23.11
CA ALA A 60 3.65 5.46 23.55
C ALA A 60 4.42 4.40 24.37
N PRO A 61 5.77 4.39 24.33
CA PRO A 61 6.58 3.48 25.12
C PRO A 61 6.34 3.69 26.62
N GLU A 62 6.44 2.68 27.45
CA GLU A 62 6.40 2.85 28.91
C GLU A 62 7.57 3.71 29.45
N GLY A 63 7.36 4.34 30.60
CA GLY A 63 8.37 5.15 31.29
C GLY A 63 8.59 6.59 30.76
N PRO A 64 9.62 7.28 31.28
CA PRO A 64 9.83 8.72 31.05
C PRO A 64 10.01 9.12 29.58
N ALA A 65 10.56 8.21 28.76
CA ALA A 65 10.72 8.44 27.33
C ALA A 65 9.36 8.63 26.64
N GLY A 66 8.37 7.77 26.96
CA GLY A 66 7.02 7.93 26.40
C GLY A 66 6.29 9.16 26.93
N ASP A 67 6.53 9.55 28.19
CA ASP A 67 5.92 10.76 28.77
C ASP A 67 6.41 12.01 28.05
N ARG A 68 7.72 12.08 27.78
CA ARG A 68 8.33 13.13 26.95
C ARG A 68 7.72 13.17 25.56
N LEU A 69 7.61 12.02 24.87
CA LEU A 69 7.04 11.97 23.52
C LEU A 69 5.58 12.44 23.48
N LEU A 70 4.78 12.04 24.48
CA LEU A 70 3.38 12.49 24.62
C LEU A 70 3.26 13.99 24.88
N ALA A 71 4.21 14.58 25.61
CA ALA A 71 4.27 16.02 25.84
C ALA A 71 4.60 16.79 24.56
N LEU A 72 5.56 16.31 23.76
CA LEU A 72 5.96 16.94 22.49
C LEU A 72 4.82 17.00 21.46
N ILE A 73 3.92 16.02 21.47
CA ILE A 73 2.77 15.97 20.56
C ILE A 73 1.46 16.45 21.20
N ALA A 74 1.50 17.08 22.38
CA ALA A 74 0.28 17.54 23.07
C ALA A 74 -0.63 18.40 22.18
N PRO A 75 -0.13 19.37 21.38
CA PRO A 75 -0.98 20.16 20.48
C PRO A 75 -1.68 19.32 19.40
N LEU A 76 -1.03 18.26 18.89
CA LEU A 76 -1.65 17.33 17.95
C LEU A 76 -2.76 16.51 18.62
N ARG A 77 -2.54 16.06 19.87
CA ARG A 77 -3.56 15.34 20.65
C ARG A 77 -4.79 16.21 20.90
N GLU A 78 -4.60 17.48 21.22
CA GLU A 78 -5.69 18.44 21.39
C GLU A 78 -6.49 18.64 20.10
N LEU A 79 -5.80 18.82 18.96
CA LEU A 79 -6.43 18.89 17.64
C LEU A 79 -7.29 17.65 17.36
N ARG A 80 -6.77 16.45 17.62
CA ARG A 80 -7.48 15.18 17.37
C ARG A 80 -8.61 14.94 18.35
N GLN A 81 -8.45 15.32 19.63
CA GLN A 81 -9.51 15.30 20.63
C GLN A 81 -10.70 16.17 20.19
N GLN A 82 -10.44 17.40 19.73
CA GLN A 82 -11.47 18.29 19.20
C GLN A 82 -12.10 17.70 17.94
N GLY A 83 -11.28 17.23 17.00
CA GLY A 83 -11.75 16.69 15.72
C GLY A 83 -12.58 15.41 15.82
N GLN A 84 -12.41 14.61 16.87
CA GLN A 84 -13.21 13.40 17.10
C GLN A 84 -14.36 13.60 18.11
N GLY A 85 -14.39 14.74 18.81
CA GLY A 85 -15.41 15.04 19.83
C GLY A 85 -15.37 14.15 21.08
N ALA A 86 -14.23 13.50 21.36
CA ALA A 86 -14.07 12.57 22.47
C ALA A 86 -12.61 12.56 22.98
N PRO A 87 -12.37 12.24 24.27
CA PRO A 87 -11.01 12.16 24.82
C PRO A 87 -10.11 11.21 24.02
N VAL A 88 -8.87 11.65 23.76
CA VAL A 88 -7.85 10.78 23.13
C VAL A 88 -7.42 9.70 24.09
N ARG A 89 -7.55 8.43 23.68
CA ARG A 89 -7.02 7.29 24.45
C ARG A 89 -5.50 7.18 24.23
N VAL A 90 -4.78 7.00 25.33
CA VAL A 90 -3.33 6.77 25.33
C VAL A 90 -3.08 5.36 25.83
N TYR A 91 -2.34 4.59 25.05
CA TYR A 91 -1.89 3.25 25.41
C TYR A 91 -0.39 3.28 25.67
N ARG A 92 0.02 2.61 26.75
CA ARG A 92 1.43 2.40 27.08
C ARG A 92 1.80 0.97 26.72
N ALA A 93 2.95 0.82 26.08
CA ALA A 93 3.44 -0.48 25.65
C ALA A 93 4.90 -0.66 26.05
N PRO A 94 5.30 -1.85 26.53
CA PRO A 94 6.70 -2.17 26.71
C PRO A 94 7.43 -2.26 25.36
N PRO A 95 8.75 -2.03 25.35
CA PRO A 95 9.57 -2.14 24.14
C PRO A 95 9.72 -3.60 23.66
N ASP A 96 10.30 -3.77 22.47
CA ASP A 96 10.78 -5.07 21.96
C ASP A 96 9.75 -6.22 21.88
N MET A 97 8.47 -5.90 21.64
CA MET A 97 7.46 -6.95 21.43
C MET A 97 7.68 -7.71 20.12
N ASP A 98 7.85 -9.02 20.20
CA ASP A 98 7.70 -9.89 19.02
C ASP A 98 6.23 -9.98 18.57
N ALA A 99 5.99 -10.58 17.39
CA ALA A 99 4.65 -10.67 16.82
C ALA A 99 3.62 -11.40 17.74
N PRO A 100 3.94 -12.56 18.36
CA PRO A 100 3.03 -13.19 19.32
C PRO A 100 2.72 -12.32 20.54
N THR A 101 3.71 -11.61 21.08
CA THR A 101 3.53 -10.73 22.24
C THR A 101 2.70 -9.50 21.86
N ALA A 102 2.96 -8.88 20.72
CA ALA A 102 2.14 -7.79 20.19
C ALA A 102 0.68 -8.22 19.94
N ALA A 103 0.46 -9.43 19.42
CA ALA A 103 -0.89 -9.98 19.21
C ALA A 103 -1.63 -10.22 20.54
N ARG A 104 -0.93 -10.71 21.57
CA ARG A 104 -1.50 -10.80 22.93
C ARG A 104 -1.81 -9.41 23.50
N TRP A 105 -0.89 -8.46 23.37
CA TRP A 105 -1.07 -7.09 23.85
C TRP A 105 -2.28 -6.42 23.18
N LYS A 106 -2.42 -6.54 21.86
CA LYS A 106 -3.59 -6.04 21.13
C LYS A 106 -4.90 -6.59 21.69
N ARG A 107 -4.98 -7.92 21.89
CA ARG A 107 -6.17 -8.57 22.43
C ARG A 107 -6.51 -8.12 23.85
N HIS A 108 -5.52 -7.97 24.72
CA HIS A 108 -5.75 -7.65 26.13
C HIS A 108 -5.87 -6.15 26.42
N VAL A 109 -5.30 -5.27 25.58
CA VAL A 109 -5.20 -3.84 25.86
C VAL A 109 -6.05 -3.00 24.90
N LEU A 110 -5.97 -3.25 23.60
CA LEU A 110 -6.75 -2.48 22.61
C LEU A 110 -8.18 -3.02 22.47
N GLN A 111 -8.33 -4.34 22.53
CA GLN A 111 -9.61 -5.05 22.41
C GLN A 111 -10.18 -5.42 23.79
N ASP A 112 -9.82 -4.67 24.84
CA ASP A 112 -10.36 -4.85 26.17
C ASP A 112 -11.89 -4.65 26.16
N GLU A 113 -12.63 -5.70 26.51
CA GLU A 113 -14.08 -5.73 26.56
C GLU A 113 -14.68 -4.82 27.64
N ALA A 114 -13.89 -4.39 28.61
CA ALA A 114 -14.31 -3.33 29.54
C ALA A 114 -14.48 -1.97 28.84
N VAL A 115 -13.89 -1.79 27.66
CA VAL A 115 -13.99 -0.57 26.86
C VAL A 115 -15.03 -0.80 25.76
N ALA A 116 -16.10 -0.01 25.81
CA ALA A 116 -17.10 0.00 24.75
C ALA A 116 -16.43 0.17 23.37
N GLU A 117 -16.85 -0.66 22.44
CA GLU A 117 -16.21 -0.83 21.15
C GLU A 117 -16.16 0.49 20.34
N ALA A 118 -17.21 1.32 20.43
CA ALA A 118 -17.30 2.67 19.83
C ALA A 118 -16.27 3.69 20.36
N ASN A 119 -15.59 3.39 21.47
CA ASN A 119 -14.55 4.20 22.07
C ASN A 119 -13.14 3.68 21.77
N ARG A 120 -13.02 2.54 21.08
CA ARG A 120 -11.72 1.97 20.69
C ARG A 120 -11.21 2.71 19.43
N PRO A 121 -10.05 3.39 19.50
CA PRO A 121 -9.44 4.08 18.37
C PRO A 121 -8.91 3.12 17.32
N ARG A 122 -9.37 3.34 16.08
CA ARG A 122 -8.84 2.67 14.90
C ARG A 122 -7.67 3.43 14.29
N TYR A 123 -7.68 4.76 14.35
CA TYR A 123 -6.49 5.55 14.05
C TYR A 123 -5.54 5.54 15.25
N LEU A 124 -4.35 4.98 15.10
CA LEU A 124 -3.34 4.92 16.15
C LEU A 124 -2.03 5.53 15.68
N LEU A 125 -1.59 6.58 16.38
CA LEU A 125 -0.25 7.12 16.21
C LEU A 125 0.71 6.45 17.20
N MET A 126 1.72 5.75 16.68
CA MET A 126 2.82 5.18 17.46
C MET A 126 3.94 6.23 17.61
N LEU A 127 4.45 6.39 18.83
CA LEU A 127 5.56 7.30 19.13
C LEU A 127 6.82 6.52 19.46
N GLY A 128 7.94 6.89 18.87
CA GLY A 128 9.24 6.26 19.11
C GLY A 128 9.71 5.38 17.96
N ASP A 129 11.01 5.08 18.01
CA ASP A 129 11.70 4.29 17.00
C ASP A 129 11.44 2.79 17.17
N LEU A 130 12.00 1.95 16.28
CA LEU A 130 11.71 0.52 16.20
C LEU A 130 12.18 -0.29 17.42
N ASP A 131 13.16 0.21 18.18
CA ASP A 131 13.60 -0.35 19.46
C ASP A 131 12.63 -0.01 20.61
N GLN A 132 11.95 1.13 20.54
CA GLN A 132 11.01 1.57 21.57
C GLN A 132 9.62 0.96 21.39
N LEU A 133 9.16 0.85 20.14
CA LEU A 133 7.94 0.12 19.77
C LEU A 133 8.24 -0.66 18.49
N SER A 134 8.12 -1.99 18.54
CA SER A 134 8.59 -2.86 17.47
C SER A 134 7.85 -2.68 16.14
N LEU A 135 8.48 -3.13 15.05
CA LEU A 135 7.84 -3.20 13.73
C LEU A 135 6.66 -4.17 13.75
N GLU A 136 6.84 -5.30 14.42
CA GLU A 136 5.85 -6.36 14.59
C GLU A 136 4.58 -5.80 15.25
N MET A 137 4.73 -4.95 16.26
CA MET A 137 3.59 -4.25 16.86
C MET A 137 2.86 -3.39 15.82
N GLN A 138 3.58 -2.56 15.05
CA GLN A 138 2.96 -1.74 14.01
C GLN A 138 2.21 -2.57 12.97
N GLN A 139 2.76 -3.71 12.54
CA GLN A 139 2.13 -4.62 11.59
C GLN A 139 0.90 -5.32 12.15
N ILE A 140 0.96 -5.82 13.40
CA ILE A 140 -0.16 -6.47 14.08
C ILE A 140 -1.32 -5.50 14.30
N LEU A 141 -1.02 -4.25 14.66
CA LEU A 141 -2.02 -3.20 14.81
C LEU A 141 -2.60 -2.76 13.45
N GLY A 142 -1.80 -2.82 12.38
CA GLY A 142 -2.22 -2.48 11.02
C GLY A 142 -3.13 -3.50 10.35
N GLY A 143 -3.35 -4.67 10.94
CA GLY A 143 -4.24 -5.70 10.39
C GLY A 143 -5.72 -5.27 10.33
N ASP A 144 -6.16 -4.42 11.26
CA ASP A 144 -7.52 -3.87 11.34
C ASP A 144 -7.56 -2.37 11.70
N GLY A 145 -6.43 -1.78 12.10
CA GLY A 145 -6.26 -0.36 12.42
C GLY A 145 -5.58 0.48 11.32
N PHE A 146 -5.64 1.79 11.49
CA PHE A 146 -4.95 2.79 10.68
C PHE A 146 -3.74 3.32 11.45
N ILE A 147 -2.59 2.71 11.23
CA ILE A 147 -1.41 2.95 12.07
C ILE A 147 -0.42 3.87 11.36
N GLY A 148 -0.02 4.94 12.04
CA GLY A 148 1.10 5.79 11.64
C GLY A 148 2.14 5.86 12.75
N ARG A 149 3.38 6.24 12.42
CA ARG A 149 4.49 6.33 13.38
C ARG A 149 5.23 7.67 13.28
N LEU A 150 5.58 8.25 14.42
CA LEU A 150 6.57 9.33 14.53
C LEU A 150 7.77 8.86 15.33
N ALA A 151 8.96 8.96 14.75
CA ALA A 151 10.20 8.44 15.31
C ALA A 151 11.37 9.42 15.10
N PHE A 152 11.17 10.72 15.37
CA PHE A 152 12.26 11.68 15.17
C PHE A 152 13.36 11.54 16.22
N SER A 153 14.58 11.88 15.83
CA SER A 153 15.76 11.84 16.71
C SER A 153 15.84 13.06 17.65
N ARG A 154 15.23 14.19 17.27
CA ARG A 154 15.27 15.46 18.03
C ARG A 154 13.86 15.91 18.39
N ASP A 155 13.73 16.55 19.55
CA ASP A 155 12.44 17.08 20.02
C ASP A 155 11.89 18.19 19.14
N ALA A 156 12.78 19.04 18.63
CA ALA A 156 12.42 20.10 17.69
C ALA A 156 11.75 19.55 16.41
N ASP A 157 12.08 18.32 16.00
CA ASP A 157 11.50 17.71 14.81
C ASP A 157 10.06 17.25 15.05
N TYR A 158 9.72 16.79 16.28
CA TYR A 158 8.32 16.54 16.66
C TYR A 158 7.52 17.84 16.64
N GLN A 159 8.06 18.90 17.23
CA GLN A 159 7.40 20.20 17.26
C GLN A 159 7.17 20.74 15.84
N ALA A 160 8.19 20.72 14.98
CA ALA A 160 8.08 21.17 13.59
C ALA A 160 7.05 20.37 12.78
N TYR A 161 7.00 19.04 12.98
CA TYR A 161 5.97 18.19 12.38
C TYR A 161 4.56 18.57 12.85
N VAL A 162 4.37 18.69 14.17
CA VAL A 162 3.08 19.02 14.78
C VAL A 162 2.59 20.39 14.30
N GLU A 163 3.43 21.42 14.35
CA GLU A 163 3.11 22.76 13.84
C GLU A 163 2.72 22.73 12.36
N LYS A 164 3.43 21.96 11.53
CA LYS A 164 3.10 21.77 10.12
C LYS A 164 1.73 21.14 9.93
N VAL A 165 1.40 20.08 10.69
CA VAL A 165 0.09 19.42 10.62
C VAL A 165 -1.03 20.38 11.02
N LEU A 166 -0.88 21.08 12.15
CA LEU A 166 -1.87 22.06 12.64
C LEU A 166 -2.09 23.18 11.61
N ARG A 167 -1.03 23.68 10.99
CA ARG A 167 -1.10 24.73 9.97
C ARG A 167 -1.94 24.32 8.76
N TRP A 168 -1.73 23.11 8.25
CA TRP A 168 -2.44 22.58 7.09
C TRP A 168 -3.87 22.13 7.38
N GLU A 169 -4.15 21.66 8.60
CA GLU A 169 -5.52 21.36 9.04
C GLU A 169 -6.35 22.63 9.22
N LYS A 170 -5.74 23.70 9.73
CA LYS A 170 -6.42 25.00 9.90
C LYS A 170 -6.62 25.76 8.58
N ASN A 171 -5.69 25.64 7.65
CA ASN A 171 -5.71 26.37 6.39
C ASN A 171 -5.50 25.39 5.22
N PRO A 172 -6.55 24.63 4.84
CA PRO A 172 -6.49 23.80 3.64
C PRO A 172 -6.33 24.67 2.39
N SER A 173 -5.74 24.09 1.34
CA SER A 173 -5.60 24.73 0.03
C SER A 173 -6.89 24.59 -0.78
N ASP A 174 -7.27 25.65 -1.50
CA ASP A 174 -8.35 25.60 -2.48
C ASP A 174 -7.96 24.90 -3.79
N ALA A 175 -6.68 24.54 -3.94
CA ALA A 175 -6.21 23.80 -5.10
C ALA A 175 -6.70 22.33 -5.07
N GLN A 176 -6.94 21.78 -6.27
CA GLN A 176 -7.14 20.34 -6.45
C GLN A 176 -5.80 19.59 -6.35
N ALA A 177 -5.89 18.30 -5.99
CA ALA A 177 -4.72 17.44 -5.84
C ALA A 177 -3.97 17.25 -7.16
N ARG A 178 -2.65 17.13 -7.09
CA ARG A 178 -1.80 16.63 -8.18
C ARG A 178 -1.35 15.20 -7.88
N ALA A 179 -1.21 14.39 -8.91
CA ALA A 179 -0.57 13.08 -8.81
C ALA A 179 0.75 13.11 -9.58
N LEU A 180 1.85 12.91 -8.86
CA LEU A 180 3.20 12.90 -9.39
C LEU A 180 3.74 11.47 -9.36
N PHE A 181 4.33 11.02 -10.46
CA PHE A 181 4.98 9.71 -10.57
C PHE A 181 6.44 9.90 -10.93
N TYR A 182 7.32 9.20 -10.24
CA TYR A 182 8.76 9.28 -10.49
C TYR A 182 9.39 7.89 -10.46
N THR A 183 10.21 7.58 -11.45
CA THR A 183 11.08 6.41 -11.44
C THR A 183 12.53 6.84 -11.58
N ALA A 184 13.39 6.34 -10.70
CA ALA A 184 14.84 6.48 -10.87
C ALA A 184 15.30 5.50 -11.96
N HIS A 185 15.60 6.00 -13.16
CA HIS A 185 16.16 5.21 -14.26
C HIS A 185 17.66 5.00 -14.08
N ASP A 186 18.03 4.14 -13.14
CA ASP A 186 19.42 3.85 -12.77
C ASP A 186 20.12 2.81 -13.66
N GLY A 187 19.46 2.38 -14.74
CA GLY A 187 19.95 1.37 -15.68
C GLY A 187 19.84 -0.08 -15.18
N THR A 188 19.23 -0.32 -14.02
CA THR A 188 19.08 -1.68 -13.48
C THR A 188 17.77 -2.34 -13.93
N ARG A 189 17.80 -3.67 -14.05
CA ARG A 189 16.59 -4.46 -14.37
C ARG A 189 15.46 -4.22 -13.35
N ALA A 190 15.77 -3.99 -12.09
CA ALA A 190 14.76 -3.82 -11.04
C ALA A 190 13.91 -2.57 -11.25
N THR A 191 14.54 -1.43 -11.56
CA THR A 191 13.84 -0.17 -11.84
C THR A 191 13.11 -0.23 -13.18
N SER A 192 13.69 -0.86 -14.21
CA SER A 192 12.98 -1.11 -15.49
C SER A 192 11.73 -1.98 -15.31
N VAL A 193 11.81 -3.06 -14.53
CA VAL A 193 10.68 -3.95 -14.24
C VAL A 193 9.59 -3.21 -13.45
N GLY A 194 9.97 -2.42 -12.44
CA GLY A 194 9.01 -1.61 -11.70
C GLY A 194 8.38 -0.52 -12.57
N TYR A 195 9.15 0.13 -13.45
CA TYR A 195 8.60 1.12 -14.38
C TYR A 195 7.52 0.53 -15.27
N GLN A 196 7.87 -0.53 -16.01
CA GLN A 196 6.98 -1.19 -16.97
C GLN A 196 5.82 -1.94 -16.29
N GLY A 197 6.08 -2.56 -15.14
CA GLY A 197 5.12 -3.43 -14.45
C GLY A 197 4.20 -2.71 -13.46
N LEU A 198 4.59 -1.53 -12.99
CA LEU A 198 3.86 -0.79 -11.96
C LEU A 198 3.58 0.66 -12.34
N ILE A 199 4.60 1.46 -12.67
CA ILE A 199 4.43 2.91 -12.83
C ILE A 199 3.64 3.24 -14.09
N THR A 200 4.09 2.78 -15.27
CA THR A 200 3.40 3.01 -16.55
C THR A 200 1.93 2.56 -16.52
N PRO A 201 1.58 1.32 -16.11
CA PRO A 201 0.17 0.93 -16.08
C PRO A 201 -0.63 1.63 -14.98
N SER A 202 0.00 2.09 -13.89
CA SER A 202 -0.68 2.92 -12.89
C SER A 202 -1.01 4.30 -13.45
N LEU A 203 -0.09 4.94 -14.17
CA LEU A 203 -0.30 6.21 -14.86
C LEU A 203 -1.47 6.11 -15.85
N GLN A 204 -1.44 5.09 -16.72
CA GLN A 204 -2.52 4.84 -17.67
C GLN A 204 -3.87 4.71 -16.96
N ARG A 205 -3.95 3.88 -15.91
CA ARG A 205 -5.20 3.69 -15.18
C ARG A 205 -5.67 4.96 -14.47
N CYS A 206 -4.76 5.75 -13.91
CA CYS A 206 -5.13 7.00 -13.26
C CYS A 206 -5.71 7.99 -14.28
N ARG A 207 -5.12 8.10 -15.49
CA ARG A 207 -5.65 8.93 -16.59
C ARG A 207 -7.03 8.46 -17.04
N GLU A 208 -7.21 7.16 -17.29
CA GLU A 208 -8.52 6.59 -17.63
C GLU A 208 -9.59 6.89 -16.57
N ARG A 209 -9.24 6.84 -15.28
CA ARG A 209 -10.20 7.13 -14.19
C ARG A 209 -10.43 8.62 -13.99
N GLN A 210 -9.45 9.47 -14.32
CA GLN A 210 -9.62 10.92 -14.34
C GLN A 210 -10.66 11.31 -15.40
N GLU A 211 -10.59 10.72 -16.60
CA GLU A 211 -11.59 10.90 -17.67
C GLU A 211 -12.99 10.45 -17.23
N LEU A 212 -13.07 9.39 -16.41
CA LEU A 212 -14.32 8.89 -15.82
C LEU A 212 -14.80 9.69 -14.58
N GLY A 213 -14.03 10.69 -14.11
CA GLY A 213 -14.35 11.48 -12.91
C GLY A 213 -14.14 10.76 -11.57
N ASP A 214 -13.49 9.59 -11.57
CA ASP A 214 -13.25 8.74 -10.39
C ASP A 214 -11.80 8.84 -9.86
N PHE A 215 -11.03 9.79 -10.40
CA PHE A 215 -9.69 10.15 -9.92
C PHE A 215 -9.54 11.68 -9.92
N PRO A 216 -9.81 12.35 -8.79
CA PRO A 216 -9.98 13.81 -8.73
C PRO A 216 -8.63 14.56 -8.66
N ALA A 217 -7.65 14.15 -9.46
CA ALA A 217 -6.44 14.93 -9.67
C ALA A 217 -6.70 15.98 -10.75
N LYS A 218 -6.21 17.21 -10.57
CA LYS A 218 -6.20 18.20 -11.65
C LYS A 218 -5.17 17.87 -12.73
N GLU A 219 -4.10 17.19 -12.33
CA GLU A 219 -2.94 16.92 -13.15
C GLU A 219 -2.29 15.60 -12.73
N ILE A 220 -1.88 14.80 -13.71
CA ILE A 220 -1.14 13.55 -13.53
C ILE A 220 0.19 13.69 -14.28
N LEU A 221 1.28 13.86 -13.54
CA LEU A 221 2.62 14.06 -14.10
C LEU A 221 3.50 12.83 -13.95
N GLU A 222 4.25 12.55 -15.00
CA GLU A 222 5.38 11.64 -15.01
C GLU A 222 6.66 12.47 -15.04
N LEU A 223 7.49 12.31 -13.99
CA LEU A 223 8.66 13.15 -13.72
C LEU A 223 9.99 12.44 -13.97
N GLY A 224 9.94 11.15 -14.26
CA GLY A 224 11.08 10.29 -14.51
C GLY A 224 10.80 9.42 -15.72
N ASP A 225 10.58 10.01 -16.90
CA ASP A 225 10.55 9.25 -18.16
C ASP A 225 11.99 9.01 -18.67
N GLU A 226 12.20 8.02 -19.55
CA GLU A 226 13.55 7.61 -19.98
C GLU A 226 14.32 8.70 -20.76
N GLU A 227 13.63 9.68 -21.36
CA GLU A 227 14.24 10.69 -22.24
C GLU A 227 14.49 12.03 -21.52
N ASN A 228 13.65 12.39 -20.55
CA ASN A 228 13.58 13.72 -19.92
C ASN A 228 13.44 13.66 -18.38
N GLY A 229 13.58 12.48 -17.79
CA GLY A 229 13.52 12.26 -16.34
C GLY A 229 14.78 12.73 -15.63
N SER A 230 14.74 13.91 -15.01
CA SER A 230 15.84 14.41 -14.17
C SER A 230 15.42 14.57 -12.71
N VAL A 231 16.41 14.47 -11.83
CA VAL A 231 16.25 14.76 -10.39
C VAL A 231 15.83 16.21 -10.18
N ASP A 232 16.36 17.12 -10.99
CA ASP A 232 16.01 18.55 -10.91
C ASP A 232 14.53 18.77 -11.20
N ARG A 233 13.97 18.07 -12.21
CA ARG A 233 12.54 18.12 -12.53
C ARG A 233 11.69 17.55 -11.40
N LEU A 234 12.14 16.47 -10.75
CA LEU A 234 11.49 15.94 -9.55
C LEU A 234 11.45 17.00 -8.44
N LEU A 235 12.60 17.60 -8.12
CA LEU A 235 12.73 18.58 -7.05
C LEU A 235 11.91 19.85 -7.34
N GLU A 236 11.96 20.35 -8.58
CA GLU A 236 11.16 21.49 -9.03
C GLU A 236 9.66 21.23 -8.85
N GLN A 237 9.16 20.10 -9.36
CA GLN A 237 7.74 19.78 -9.31
C GLN A 237 7.26 19.44 -7.90
N ALA A 238 8.13 18.83 -7.08
CA ALA A 238 7.87 18.56 -5.67
C ALA A 238 7.91 19.84 -4.81
N ALA A 239 8.64 20.87 -5.19
CA ALA A 239 8.71 22.14 -4.45
C ALA A 239 7.43 22.98 -4.56
N SER A 240 6.52 22.65 -5.49
CA SER A 240 5.22 23.32 -5.65
C SER A 240 4.42 23.30 -4.35
N ARG A 241 3.76 24.41 -4.02
CA ARG A 241 2.88 24.53 -2.84
C ARG A 241 1.50 23.87 -3.03
N GLU A 242 1.23 23.34 -4.22
CA GLU A 242 -0.03 22.68 -4.50
C GLU A 242 -0.06 21.28 -3.87
N PRO A 243 -1.15 20.89 -3.20
CA PRO A 243 -1.24 19.58 -2.55
C PRO A 243 -1.01 18.46 -3.56
N SER A 244 0.02 17.66 -3.32
CA SER A 244 0.49 16.65 -4.27
C SER A 244 0.67 15.29 -3.59
N VAL A 245 0.26 14.22 -4.28
CA VAL A 245 0.67 12.84 -3.96
C VAL A 245 1.82 12.48 -4.88
N LEU A 246 2.99 12.16 -4.31
CA LEU A 246 4.11 11.60 -5.06
C LEU A 246 4.13 10.09 -4.88
N PHE A 247 4.16 9.35 -5.99
CA PHE A 247 4.55 7.95 -6.01
C PHE A 247 5.93 7.84 -6.67
N SER A 248 6.96 7.52 -5.88
CA SER A 248 8.30 7.29 -6.40
C SER A 248 8.73 5.82 -6.32
N LEU A 249 9.48 5.38 -7.33
CA LEU A 249 10.12 4.08 -7.43
C LEU A 249 11.63 4.25 -7.61
N SER A 250 12.43 3.61 -6.77
CA SER A 250 13.90 3.64 -6.84
C SER A 250 14.50 2.49 -6.03
N HIS A 251 15.82 2.32 -6.07
CA HIS A 251 16.50 1.60 -4.98
C HIS A 251 16.64 2.50 -3.76
N GLY A 252 16.61 1.88 -2.58
CA GLY A 252 17.12 2.51 -1.36
C GLY A 252 18.54 2.05 -1.10
N LEU A 253 19.39 2.94 -0.57
CA LEU A 253 20.76 2.57 -0.26
C LEU A 253 20.83 1.47 0.80
N GLY A 254 21.52 0.38 0.48
CA GLY A 254 21.90 -0.68 1.42
C GLY A 254 23.35 -0.56 1.86
N ALA A 255 23.86 -1.59 2.54
CA ALA A 255 25.24 -1.59 3.01
C ALA A 255 26.27 -1.43 1.87
N PRO A 256 27.29 -0.56 2.05
CA PRO A 256 28.43 -0.54 1.15
C PRO A 256 29.12 -1.90 1.07
N ARG A 257 29.88 -2.16 0.00
CA ARG A 257 30.59 -3.45 -0.18
C ARG A 257 31.57 -3.78 0.95
N GLN A 258 32.15 -2.76 1.57
CA GLN A 258 33.07 -2.87 2.72
C GLN A 258 32.34 -2.74 4.07
N GLY A 259 31.00 -2.74 4.06
CA GLY A 259 30.17 -2.42 5.21
C GLY A 259 30.10 -0.93 5.53
N TRP A 260 29.23 -0.60 6.48
CA TRP A 260 29.12 0.76 7.02
C TRP A 260 30.36 1.12 7.85
N LYS A 261 30.79 2.39 7.74
CA LYS A 261 31.92 2.92 8.54
C LYS A 261 31.57 3.08 10.02
N SER A 262 30.30 3.32 10.33
CA SER A 262 29.76 3.46 11.68
C SER A 262 28.25 3.22 11.68
N VAL A 263 27.68 2.99 12.87
CA VAL A 263 26.23 2.90 13.09
C VAL A 263 25.53 4.20 12.65
N ASP A 264 26.12 5.37 12.96
CA ASP A 264 25.56 6.66 12.54
C ASP A 264 25.52 6.82 11.02
N ALA A 265 26.54 6.33 10.30
CA ALA A 265 26.55 6.35 8.84
C ALA A 265 25.44 5.47 8.26
N GLN A 266 25.20 4.29 8.86
CA GLN A 266 24.09 3.42 8.49
C GLN A 266 22.75 4.12 8.74
N HIS A 267 22.53 4.62 9.95
CA HIS A 267 21.27 5.25 10.34
C HIS A 267 20.97 6.51 9.51
N GLY A 268 22.01 7.24 9.10
CA GLY A 268 21.89 8.47 8.32
C GLY A 268 21.64 8.27 6.82
N LEU A 269 22.08 7.14 6.24
CA LEU A 269 22.08 6.95 4.78
C LEU A 269 21.27 5.74 4.29
N GLN A 270 21.08 4.71 5.10
CA GLN A 270 20.34 3.53 4.68
C GLN A 270 18.89 3.88 4.34
N GLY A 271 18.42 3.42 3.19
CA GLY A 271 17.10 3.75 2.65
C GLY A 271 17.01 5.10 1.93
N ALA A 272 18.10 5.85 1.79
CA ALA A 272 18.13 7.04 0.92
C ALA A 272 17.87 6.66 -0.55
N MET A 273 17.25 7.55 -1.32
CA MET A 273 16.87 7.29 -2.71
C MET A 273 18.10 7.27 -3.60
N SER A 274 18.40 6.12 -4.19
CA SER A 274 19.42 6.00 -5.22
C SER A 274 18.86 6.45 -6.56
N LEU A 275 19.59 7.34 -7.23
CA LEU A 275 19.22 7.90 -8.53
C LEU A 275 20.03 7.29 -9.68
N GLY A 276 20.97 6.39 -9.37
CA GLY A 276 21.94 5.86 -10.32
C GLY A 276 23.19 6.74 -10.44
N ALA A 277 24.22 6.23 -11.12
CA ALA A 277 25.49 6.95 -11.37
C ALA A 277 26.16 7.58 -10.14
N GLY A 278 25.93 7.04 -8.93
CA GLY A 278 26.46 7.57 -7.67
C GLY A 278 25.70 8.78 -7.10
N GLN A 279 24.59 9.18 -7.72
CA GLN A 279 23.71 10.23 -7.21
C GLN A 279 22.65 9.65 -6.27
N MET A 280 22.24 10.46 -5.29
CA MET A 280 21.23 10.08 -4.30
C MET A 280 20.47 11.30 -3.75
N LEU A 281 19.26 11.08 -3.25
CA LEU A 281 18.55 12.01 -2.37
C LEU A 281 18.51 11.43 -0.97
N ASP A 282 19.23 12.07 -0.05
CA ASP A 282 19.30 11.69 1.36
C ASP A 282 18.57 12.70 2.27
N ALA A 283 18.64 12.45 3.58
CA ALA A 283 18.04 13.31 4.58
C ALA A 283 18.54 14.76 4.52
N SER A 284 19.84 14.97 4.27
CA SER A 284 20.46 16.29 4.25
C SER A 284 20.00 17.11 3.05
N ALA A 285 19.83 16.45 1.89
CA ALA A 285 19.37 17.08 0.66
C ALA A 285 17.95 17.67 0.78
N LEU A 286 17.07 17.03 1.57
CA LEU A 286 15.65 17.41 1.65
C LEU A 286 15.21 18.04 2.99
N ALA A 287 16.10 18.15 3.97
CA ALA A 287 15.76 18.68 5.30
C ALA A 287 15.30 20.15 5.28
N ASN A 288 15.91 20.98 4.42
CA ASN A 288 15.79 22.44 4.47
C ASN A 288 15.29 23.08 3.17
N GLN A 289 14.77 22.30 2.22
CA GLN A 289 14.22 22.81 0.96
C GLN A 289 12.77 22.34 0.77
N PRO A 290 11.92 23.10 0.04
CA PRO A 290 10.55 22.65 -0.21
C PRO A 290 10.52 21.28 -0.88
N PHE A 291 9.73 20.36 -0.33
CA PHE A 291 9.54 19.03 -0.92
C PHE A 291 8.18 18.49 -0.51
N LEU A 292 7.21 18.50 -1.42
CA LEU A 292 5.81 18.17 -1.20
C LEU A 292 5.17 18.94 -0.02
N PRO A 293 5.21 20.29 0.04
CA PRO A 293 4.55 21.07 1.09
C PRO A 293 3.08 20.64 1.27
N GLY A 294 2.75 20.03 2.42
CA GLY A 294 1.39 19.57 2.69
C GLY A 294 0.96 18.32 1.90
N GLY A 295 1.85 17.75 1.11
CA GLY A 295 1.60 16.58 0.27
C GLY A 295 1.71 15.26 1.03
N LEU A 296 1.60 14.16 0.28
CA LEU A 296 1.78 12.80 0.75
C LEU A 296 2.76 12.08 -0.17
N TRP A 297 3.64 11.27 0.39
CA TRP A 297 4.66 10.56 -0.39
C TRP A 297 4.54 9.06 -0.23
N PHE A 298 4.30 8.34 -1.33
CA PHE A 298 4.45 6.90 -1.41
C PHE A 298 5.83 6.57 -2.01
N TYR A 299 6.73 6.07 -1.17
CA TYR A 299 8.13 5.82 -1.47
C TYR A 299 8.42 4.32 -1.58
N LEU A 300 8.48 3.81 -2.80
CA LEU A 300 8.84 2.42 -3.08
C LEU A 300 10.35 2.27 -3.27
N ALA A 301 11.01 1.82 -2.21
CA ALA A 301 12.44 1.52 -2.15
C ALA A 301 12.76 0.61 -0.95
N CYS A 302 13.76 -0.26 -1.08
CA CYS A 302 14.28 -1.03 0.06
C CYS A 302 14.72 -0.10 1.19
N PHE A 303 14.35 -0.42 2.42
CA PHE A 303 14.64 0.33 3.63
C PHE A 303 14.11 1.77 3.62
N GLY A 304 13.24 2.15 2.68
CA GLY A 304 12.78 3.52 2.50
C GLY A 304 12.00 4.08 3.68
N ALA A 305 11.36 3.23 4.49
CA ALA A 305 10.78 3.60 5.78
C ALA A 305 11.67 3.26 6.97
N GLY A 306 12.51 2.22 6.87
CA GLY A 306 13.40 1.82 7.95
C GLY A 306 13.99 0.42 7.79
N THR A 307 14.79 0.05 8.78
CA THR A 307 15.54 -1.20 8.81
C THR A 307 15.19 -1.97 10.08
N PRO A 308 14.57 -3.16 9.98
CA PRO A 308 14.27 -3.99 11.13
C PRO A 308 15.52 -4.67 11.67
N SER A 309 15.41 -5.29 12.85
CA SER A 309 16.51 -6.06 13.47
C SER A 309 16.77 -7.37 12.72
N ARG A 310 15.75 -7.90 12.05
CA ARG A 310 15.78 -9.14 11.28
C ARG A 310 14.95 -8.97 10.02
N SER A 311 15.43 -9.55 8.91
CA SER A 311 14.65 -9.56 7.68
C SER A 311 13.58 -10.64 7.72
N ALA A 312 12.32 -10.27 7.44
CA ALA A 312 11.21 -11.21 7.32
C ALA A 312 11.33 -12.14 6.09
N PHE A 313 12.16 -11.74 5.12
CA PHE A 313 12.40 -12.50 3.90
C PHE A 313 13.47 -13.59 4.07
N HIS A 314 14.32 -13.52 5.10
CA HIS A 314 15.47 -14.40 5.25
C HIS A 314 15.15 -15.91 5.23
N PRO A 315 14.14 -16.41 6.00
CA PRO A 315 13.81 -17.84 5.98
C PRO A 315 13.36 -18.31 4.59
N TRP A 316 12.59 -17.49 3.89
CA TRP A 316 11.98 -17.84 2.61
C TRP A 316 12.99 -17.75 1.46
N LEU A 317 13.86 -16.74 1.47
CA LEU A 317 14.99 -16.66 0.54
C LEU A 317 15.96 -17.84 0.71
N SER A 318 16.21 -18.27 1.95
CA SER A 318 17.00 -19.47 2.23
C SER A 318 16.37 -20.71 1.61
N GLN A 319 15.05 -20.86 1.75
CA GLN A 319 14.30 -21.98 1.17
C GLN A 319 14.30 -21.95 -0.36
N LEU A 320 14.06 -20.79 -0.97
CA LEU A 320 14.11 -20.60 -2.43
C LEU A 320 15.52 -20.88 -3.00
N ARG A 321 16.57 -20.51 -2.26
CA ARG A 321 17.95 -20.83 -2.61
C ARG A 321 18.20 -22.34 -2.61
N ALA A 322 17.75 -23.04 -1.57
CA ALA A 322 17.87 -24.49 -1.49
C ALA A 322 17.13 -25.21 -2.63
N ALA A 323 16.02 -24.63 -3.10
CA ALA A 323 15.26 -25.10 -4.26
C ALA A 323 15.83 -24.64 -5.63
N GLY A 324 16.95 -23.92 -5.67
CA GLY A 324 17.56 -23.41 -6.91
C GLY A 324 16.80 -22.27 -7.59
N GLN A 325 15.79 -21.69 -6.93
CA GLN A 325 14.94 -20.60 -7.43
C GLN A 325 15.47 -19.21 -7.07
N PHE A 326 16.54 -19.15 -6.27
CA PHE A 326 17.25 -17.92 -5.94
C PHE A 326 18.76 -18.16 -5.93
N THR A 327 19.49 -17.39 -6.75
CA THR A 327 20.95 -17.48 -6.87
C THR A 327 21.68 -16.28 -6.29
N GLY A 328 20.94 -15.32 -5.71
CA GLY A 328 21.52 -14.09 -5.18
C GLY A 328 22.35 -14.29 -3.90
N PRO A 329 23.29 -13.36 -3.61
CA PRO A 329 24.16 -13.45 -2.44
C PRO A 329 23.40 -13.05 -1.18
N LEU A 330 22.78 -14.04 -0.50
CA LEU A 330 21.99 -13.82 0.72
C LEU A 330 22.76 -13.05 1.79
N ASP A 331 24.04 -13.37 2.00
CA ASP A 331 24.89 -12.68 2.99
C ASP A 331 25.01 -11.18 2.72
N ARG A 332 24.99 -10.75 1.45
CA ARG A 332 25.03 -9.32 1.09
C ARG A 332 23.71 -8.61 1.37
N LEU A 333 22.58 -9.31 1.24
CA LEU A 333 21.28 -8.77 1.63
C LEU A 333 21.24 -8.55 3.14
N LEU A 334 21.71 -9.55 3.91
CA LEU A 334 21.75 -9.48 5.37
C LEU A 334 22.78 -8.48 5.91
N ALA A 335 23.83 -8.15 5.15
CA ALA A 335 24.83 -7.15 5.54
C ALA A 335 24.24 -5.75 5.76
N SER A 336 23.02 -5.49 5.27
CA SER A 336 22.29 -4.23 5.49
C SER A 336 21.49 -4.22 6.80
N LEU A 337 21.37 -5.34 7.51
CA LEU A 337 20.66 -5.38 8.80
C LEU A 337 21.57 -4.90 9.94
N PRO A 338 21.02 -4.39 11.05
CA PRO A 338 21.77 -4.10 12.25
C PRO A 338 22.50 -5.35 12.76
N ARG A 339 23.72 -5.18 13.23
CA ARG A 339 24.48 -6.27 13.87
C ARG A 339 23.90 -6.59 15.24
N GLN A 340 24.33 -7.71 15.82
CA GLN A 340 23.93 -8.07 17.18
C GLN A 340 24.31 -6.94 18.16
N GLY A 341 23.31 -6.45 18.91
CA GLY A 341 23.46 -5.34 19.85
C GLY A 341 23.27 -3.95 19.24
N GLU A 342 23.17 -3.83 17.92
CA GLU A 342 22.74 -2.61 17.24
C GLU A 342 21.22 -2.60 17.11
N ARG A 343 20.62 -1.41 17.17
CA ARG A 343 19.17 -1.26 17.21
C ARG A 343 18.55 -1.14 15.81
N PRO A 344 17.33 -1.63 15.59
CA PRO A 344 16.55 -1.28 14.40
C PRO A 344 16.19 0.20 14.40
N PHE A 345 15.90 0.76 13.22
CA PHE A 345 15.63 2.19 13.09
C PHE A 345 14.71 2.53 11.92
N VAL A 346 13.88 3.56 12.09
CA VAL A 346 13.21 4.28 11.01
C VAL A 346 14.25 5.08 10.22
N ALA A 347 14.16 5.09 8.89
CA ALA A 347 15.14 5.70 8.00
C ALA A 347 15.24 7.23 8.19
N ALA A 348 16.43 7.80 7.98
CA ALA A 348 16.66 9.23 8.17
C ALA A 348 15.93 10.11 7.15
N LEU A 349 15.83 9.67 5.88
CA LEU A 349 15.17 10.42 4.82
C LEU A 349 13.69 10.75 5.12
N PRO A 350 12.80 9.79 5.42
CA PRO A 350 11.43 10.11 5.79
C PRO A 350 11.33 10.96 7.06
N LYS A 351 12.22 10.76 8.06
CA LYS A 351 12.27 11.62 9.26
C LYS A 351 12.57 13.07 8.87
N ALA A 352 13.55 13.32 8.00
CA ALA A 352 13.95 14.65 7.60
C ALA A 352 12.82 15.39 6.85
N VAL A 353 12.18 14.73 5.87
CA VAL A 353 11.08 15.37 5.12
C VAL A 353 9.83 15.57 5.98
N LEU A 354 9.56 14.68 6.94
CA LEU A 354 8.47 14.88 7.89
C LEU A 354 8.76 16.01 8.88
N ALA A 355 10.01 16.18 9.33
CA ALA A 355 10.40 17.31 10.18
C ALA A 355 10.41 18.64 9.43
N ASN A 356 10.71 18.62 8.13
CA ASN A 356 10.77 19.82 7.29
C ASN A 356 9.43 20.58 7.28
N PRO A 357 9.37 21.86 7.69
CA PRO A 357 8.14 22.66 7.69
C PRO A 357 7.49 22.83 6.31
N GLN A 358 8.24 22.66 5.22
CA GLN A 358 7.77 22.67 3.84
C GLN A 358 7.78 21.25 3.21
N GLY A 359 7.75 20.24 4.07
CA GLY A 359 7.70 18.82 3.70
C GLY A 359 6.28 18.23 3.59
N PRO A 360 6.16 16.92 3.29
CA PRO A 360 4.89 16.19 3.30
C PRO A 360 4.31 16.03 4.70
N LEU A 361 3.02 15.71 4.79
CA LEU A 361 2.30 15.39 6.02
C LEU A 361 2.47 13.93 6.44
N ALA A 362 2.67 13.03 5.48
CA ALA A 362 2.97 11.64 5.74
C ALA A 362 3.80 11.02 4.61
N VAL A 363 4.56 9.99 4.95
CA VAL A 363 5.31 9.14 4.03
C VAL A 363 4.87 7.70 4.24
N VAL A 364 4.40 7.04 3.19
CA VAL A 364 4.28 5.59 3.15
C VAL A 364 5.55 5.06 2.51
N GLY A 365 6.27 4.19 3.20
CA GLY A 365 7.49 3.58 2.68
C GLY A 365 7.59 2.12 3.07
N HIS A 366 8.63 1.45 2.58
CA HIS A 366 8.85 0.03 2.82
C HIS A 366 9.88 -0.21 3.93
N MET A 367 9.54 -1.08 4.87
CA MET A 367 10.43 -1.60 5.91
C MET A 367 11.12 -2.86 5.39
N ASP A 368 12.43 -2.96 5.58
CA ASP A 368 13.24 -4.08 5.05
C ASP A 368 13.40 -4.02 3.52
N LEU A 369 13.48 -5.18 2.85
CA LEU A 369 13.64 -5.28 1.39
C LEU A 369 12.31 -5.07 0.66
N ALA A 370 12.29 -4.17 -0.32
CA ALA A 370 11.15 -4.00 -1.23
C ALA A 370 11.34 -4.88 -2.48
N TRP A 371 10.37 -5.74 -2.75
CA TRP A 371 10.42 -6.65 -3.90
C TRP A 371 9.35 -6.32 -4.93
N SER A 372 9.42 -6.97 -6.09
CA SER A 372 8.37 -6.85 -7.08
C SER A 372 7.13 -7.68 -6.77
N TYR A 373 7.16 -8.56 -5.75
CA TYR A 373 6.03 -9.42 -5.41
C TYR A 373 4.73 -8.62 -5.18
N SER A 374 4.81 -7.47 -4.53
CA SER A 374 3.68 -6.58 -4.29
C SER A 374 3.00 -6.07 -5.57
N PHE A 375 3.64 -6.16 -6.74
CA PHE A 375 3.04 -5.84 -8.04
C PHE A 375 3.28 -6.88 -9.15
N GLN A 376 3.83 -8.06 -8.84
CA GLN A 376 4.05 -9.15 -9.79
C GLN A 376 3.72 -10.49 -9.14
N ASP A 377 2.85 -11.25 -9.78
CA ASP A 377 2.60 -12.62 -9.37
C ASP A 377 3.69 -13.55 -9.93
N PRO A 378 4.29 -14.42 -9.11
CA PRO A 378 5.26 -15.41 -9.55
C PRO A 378 4.59 -16.48 -10.42
N GLY A 379 5.30 -16.99 -11.42
CA GLY A 379 4.80 -18.00 -12.36
C GLY A 379 5.64 -18.10 -13.63
N THR A 380 5.26 -18.98 -14.57
CA THR A 380 5.95 -19.17 -15.86
C THR A 380 6.00 -17.89 -16.70
N THR A 381 4.98 -17.03 -16.57
CA THR A 381 4.99 -15.65 -17.04
C THR A 381 4.59 -14.75 -15.89
N ALA A 382 5.50 -13.91 -15.40
CA ALA A 382 5.21 -12.97 -14.32
C ALA A 382 4.05 -12.05 -14.72
N LYS A 383 2.96 -12.05 -13.93
CA LYS A 383 1.78 -11.23 -14.22
C LYS A 383 1.81 -9.96 -13.38
N ASN A 384 1.87 -8.82 -14.05
CA ASN A 384 1.84 -7.51 -13.38
C ASN A 384 0.48 -7.25 -12.71
N ARG A 385 0.49 -6.71 -11.49
CA ARG A 385 -0.66 -6.39 -10.64
C ARG A 385 -0.62 -4.95 -10.11
N PRO A 386 -0.53 -3.92 -10.98
CA PRO A 386 -0.55 -2.52 -10.56
C PRO A 386 -1.86 -2.13 -9.85
N SER A 387 -2.94 -2.90 -10.06
CA SER A 387 -4.22 -2.75 -9.36
C SER A 387 -4.11 -2.81 -7.83
N ARG A 388 -3.03 -3.38 -7.29
CA ARG A 388 -2.78 -3.39 -5.86
C ARG A 388 -2.61 -1.99 -5.27
N PHE A 389 -1.94 -1.10 -5.98
CA PHE A 389 -1.66 0.26 -5.54
C PHE A 389 -2.72 1.29 -5.96
N GLN A 390 -3.60 0.95 -6.91
CA GLN A 390 -4.65 1.86 -7.40
C GLN A 390 -5.65 2.31 -6.32
N GLY A 391 -5.96 1.42 -5.36
CA GLY A 391 -6.82 1.76 -4.23
C GLY A 391 -6.21 2.82 -3.34
N LEU A 392 -4.92 2.65 -3.02
CA LEU A 392 -4.12 3.60 -2.24
C LEU A 392 -4.05 4.95 -2.95
N LEU A 393 -3.59 4.99 -4.22
CA LEU A 393 -3.41 6.25 -4.96
C LEU A 393 -4.71 7.04 -5.08
N ARG A 394 -5.81 6.37 -5.44
CA ARG A 394 -7.14 7.01 -5.50
C ARG A 394 -7.55 7.57 -4.14
N SER A 395 -7.35 6.79 -3.07
CA SER A 395 -7.70 7.20 -1.71
C SER A 395 -6.96 8.47 -1.30
N LEU A 396 -5.64 8.51 -1.52
CA LEU A 396 -4.82 9.67 -1.16
C LEU A 396 -5.20 10.92 -1.97
N VAL A 397 -5.28 10.81 -3.30
CA VAL A 397 -5.64 11.92 -4.21
C VAL A 397 -7.05 12.45 -3.93
N SER A 398 -7.98 11.59 -3.50
CA SER A 398 -9.35 11.99 -3.13
C SER A 398 -9.43 12.70 -1.76
N GLY A 399 -8.30 12.99 -1.11
CA GLY A 399 -8.28 13.66 0.19
C GLY A 399 -8.75 12.75 1.34
N ARG A 400 -8.70 11.42 1.17
CA ARG A 400 -8.93 10.50 2.30
C ARG A 400 -7.70 10.49 3.21
N ARG A 401 -7.92 10.14 4.48
CA ARG A 401 -6.85 10.06 5.49
C ARG A 401 -5.79 9.03 5.11
N ALA A 402 -4.53 9.33 5.40
CA ALA A 402 -3.38 8.56 4.95
C ALA A 402 -3.43 7.10 5.43
N GLY A 403 -3.87 6.87 6.67
CA GLY A 403 -4.05 5.52 7.21
C GLY A 403 -5.10 4.70 6.45
N VAL A 404 -6.20 5.33 5.99
CA VAL A 404 -7.20 4.68 5.13
C VAL A 404 -6.61 4.35 3.76
N GLY A 405 -5.79 5.25 3.22
CA GLY A 405 -5.09 5.03 1.96
C GLY A 405 -4.16 3.82 2.03
N LEU A 406 -3.34 3.70 3.07
CA LEU A 406 -2.48 2.53 3.28
C LEU A 406 -3.30 1.25 3.48
N ASN A 407 -4.40 1.32 4.23
CA ASN A 407 -5.27 0.17 4.46
C ASN A 407 -5.89 -0.41 3.18
N ALA A 408 -5.87 0.31 2.05
CA ALA A 408 -6.27 -0.26 0.76
C ALA A 408 -5.40 -1.45 0.33
N LEU A 409 -4.17 -1.58 0.85
CA LEU A 409 -3.29 -2.73 0.63
C LEU A 409 -3.67 -3.95 1.49
N SER A 410 -4.36 -3.75 2.62
CA SER A 410 -4.68 -4.81 3.60
C SER A 410 -5.43 -5.99 2.96
N ARG A 411 -6.35 -5.73 2.01
CA ARG A 411 -7.10 -6.79 1.32
C ARG A 411 -6.18 -7.82 0.66
N PHE A 412 -5.10 -7.38 0.03
CA PHE A 412 -4.17 -8.28 -0.66
C PHE A 412 -3.29 -9.04 0.33
N PHE A 413 -2.95 -8.40 1.45
CA PHE A 413 -2.28 -9.06 2.56
C PHE A 413 -3.18 -10.15 3.17
N THR A 414 -4.48 -9.86 3.35
CA THR A 414 -5.48 -10.83 3.80
C THR A 414 -5.62 -11.96 2.80
N ASP A 415 -5.74 -11.69 1.50
CA ASP A 415 -5.79 -12.74 0.46
C ASP A 415 -4.58 -13.68 0.54
N ALA A 416 -3.36 -13.13 0.68
CA ALA A 416 -2.15 -13.92 0.81
C ALA A 416 -2.12 -14.76 2.12
N ASN A 417 -2.64 -14.23 3.24
CA ASN A 417 -2.77 -15.00 4.47
C ASN A 417 -3.82 -16.10 4.37
N THR A 418 -4.96 -15.85 3.71
CA THR A 418 -5.99 -16.86 3.45
C THR A 418 -5.44 -18.00 2.60
N GLU A 419 -4.69 -17.68 1.54
CA GLU A 419 -4.05 -18.70 0.72
C GLU A 419 -2.99 -19.49 1.53
N LEU A 420 -2.15 -18.82 2.33
CA LEU A 420 -1.18 -19.50 3.20
C LEU A 420 -1.85 -20.45 4.20
N THR A 421 -2.91 -20.02 4.87
CA THR A 421 -3.63 -20.82 5.86
C THR A 421 -4.34 -22.02 5.20
N THR A 422 -4.90 -21.85 4.01
CA THR A 422 -5.46 -22.94 3.19
C THR A 422 -4.40 -24.01 2.86
N LEU A 423 -3.17 -23.59 2.53
CA LEU A 423 -2.07 -24.54 2.28
C LEU A 423 -1.70 -25.33 3.55
N TYR A 424 -1.72 -24.68 4.72
CA TYR A 424 -1.46 -25.38 5.99
C TYR A 424 -2.57 -26.36 6.36
N GLU A 425 -3.84 -26.00 6.15
CA GLU A 425 -4.96 -26.92 6.36
C GLU A 425 -4.86 -28.15 5.44
N SER A 426 -4.53 -27.94 4.17
CA SER A 426 -4.33 -29.03 3.20
C SER A 426 -3.19 -29.97 3.60
N GLN A 427 -2.10 -29.42 4.17
CA GLN A 427 -1.00 -30.20 4.75
C GLN A 427 -1.45 -31.06 5.92
N GLU A 428 -2.22 -30.48 6.85
CA GLU A 428 -2.71 -31.20 8.03
C GLU A 428 -3.73 -32.28 7.66
N GLU A 429 -4.61 -32.04 6.69
CA GLU A 429 -5.53 -33.06 6.17
C GLU A 429 -4.78 -34.23 5.52
N ALA A 430 -3.78 -33.94 4.69
CA ALA A 430 -2.94 -34.96 4.07
C ALA A 430 -2.19 -35.78 5.13
N ARG A 431 -1.59 -35.13 6.13
CA ARG A 431 -0.93 -35.79 7.27
C ARG A 431 -1.87 -36.72 8.03
N ARG A 432 -3.08 -36.24 8.38
CA ARG A 432 -4.08 -37.06 9.10
C ARG A 432 -4.59 -38.24 8.29
N SER A 433 -4.60 -38.11 6.96
CA SER A 433 -5.05 -39.15 6.03
C SER A 433 -3.91 -40.03 5.51
N ASP A 434 -2.69 -39.89 6.04
CA ASP A 434 -1.46 -40.56 5.58
C ASP A 434 -1.21 -40.42 4.07
N ARG A 435 -1.54 -39.25 3.52
CA ARG A 435 -1.33 -38.88 2.11
C ARG A 435 -0.06 -38.03 1.97
N PRO A 436 0.60 -38.04 0.80
CA PRO A 436 1.72 -37.15 0.51
C PRO A 436 1.33 -35.68 0.71
N ASP A 437 2.28 -34.86 1.20
CA ASP A 437 2.10 -33.41 1.32
C ASP A 437 1.78 -32.82 -0.07
N PRO A 438 0.59 -32.24 -0.26
CA PRO A 438 0.16 -31.76 -1.57
C PRO A 438 0.76 -30.38 -1.91
N VAL A 439 1.45 -29.73 -0.99
CA VAL A 439 1.91 -28.35 -1.13
C VAL A 439 3.36 -28.31 -1.59
N ASP A 440 3.61 -27.64 -2.71
CA ASP A 440 4.96 -27.31 -3.14
C ASP A 440 5.60 -26.29 -2.16
N PRO A 441 6.71 -26.66 -1.49
CA PRO A 441 7.41 -25.75 -0.59
C PRO A 441 7.85 -24.45 -1.27
N THR A 442 8.17 -24.50 -2.56
CA THR A 442 8.62 -23.35 -3.36
C THR A 442 7.48 -22.36 -3.58
N GLN A 443 6.30 -22.85 -4.01
CA GLN A 443 5.09 -22.04 -4.12
C GLN A 443 4.75 -21.36 -2.78
N ARG A 444 4.80 -22.11 -1.68
CA ARG A 444 4.58 -21.55 -0.33
C ARG A 444 5.59 -20.45 0.01
N ALA A 445 6.86 -20.63 -0.33
CA ALA A 445 7.90 -19.61 -0.08
C ALA A 445 7.64 -18.32 -0.89
N HIS A 446 7.27 -18.43 -2.17
CA HIS A 446 6.87 -17.28 -2.98
C HIS A 446 5.66 -16.54 -2.41
N LEU A 447 4.67 -17.25 -1.91
CA LEU A 447 3.49 -16.66 -1.28
C LEU A 447 3.85 -15.93 0.04
N TRP A 448 4.76 -16.49 0.83
CA TRP A 448 5.32 -15.80 1.98
C TRP A 448 6.07 -14.52 1.57
N MET A 449 6.87 -14.55 0.49
CA MET A 449 7.54 -13.34 -0.03
C MET A 449 6.52 -12.25 -0.38
N LEU A 450 5.42 -12.58 -1.06
CA LEU A 450 4.31 -11.65 -1.35
C LEU A 450 3.70 -11.07 -0.06
N ARG A 451 3.37 -11.93 0.89
CA ARG A 451 2.79 -11.51 2.17
C ARG A 451 3.73 -10.53 2.91
N GLN A 452 5.03 -10.84 2.98
CA GLN A 452 6.00 -9.96 3.65
C GLN A 452 6.20 -8.64 2.91
N ASP A 453 6.20 -8.66 1.58
CA ASP A 453 6.33 -7.45 0.77
C ASP A 453 5.14 -6.50 0.96
N LEU A 454 3.92 -7.04 1.05
CA LEU A 454 2.72 -6.26 1.35
C LEU A 454 2.71 -5.73 2.80
N ALA A 455 3.15 -6.54 3.76
CA ALA A 455 3.23 -6.14 5.17
C ALA A 455 4.37 -5.15 5.47
N GLY A 456 5.35 -5.05 4.57
CA GLY A 456 6.49 -4.15 4.69
C GLY A 456 6.13 -2.67 4.50
N TYR A 457 5.00 -2.36 3.86
CA TYR A 457 4.55 -0.97 3.72
C TYR A 457 3.99 -0.43 5.04
N VAL A 458 4.62 0.63 5.54
CA VAL A 458 4.21 1.32 6.76
C VAL A 458 4.01 2.81 6.52
N LEU A 459 3.16 3.42 7.34
CA LEU A 459 2.94 4.86 7.34
C LEU A 459 3.79 5.53 8.43
N LEU A 460 4.53 6.56 8.03
CA LEU A 460 5.26 7.48 8.88
C LEU A 460 4.54 8.83 8.85
N GLY A 461 4.20 9.36 10.02
CA GLY A 461 3.27 10.47 10.19
C GLY A 461 2.04 10.09 11.02
N ASP A 462 1.20 11.09 11.33
CA ASP A 462 -0.12 10.90 11.92
C ASP A 462 -1.05 10.23 10.90
N PRO A 463 -1.66 9.05 11.20
CA PRO A 463 -2.50 8.33 10.25
C PRO A 463 -3.77 9.08 9.87
N ALA A 464 -4.17 10.09 10.65
CA ALA A 464 -5.34 10.90 10.35
C ALA A 464 -5.05 12.06 9.39
N VAL A 465 -3.80 12.39 9.04
CA VAL A 465 -3.57 13.47 8.05
C VAL A 465 -4.14 13.10 6.68
N ARG A 466 -4.51 14.09 5.90
CA ARG A 466 -5.00 13.95 4.53
C ARG A 466 -4.43 15.08 3.68
N LEU A 467 -4.51 14.95 2.35
CA LEU A 467 -4.20 16.07 1.48
C LEU A 467 -5.07 17.28 1.84
N PRO A 468 -4.48 18.47 2.04
CA PRO A 468 -5.20 19.69 2.38
C PRO A 468 -5.83 20.29 1.12
N VAL A 469 -6.70 19.53 0.46
CA VAL A 469 -7.52 20.01 -0.66
C VAL A 469 -8.89 20.38 -0.11
N SER A 470 -9.43 21.54 -0.53
CA SER A 470 -10.82 21.90 -0.26
C SER A 470 -11.68 20.75 -0.75
N ALA A 471 -12.39 20.10 0.18
CA ALA A 471 -13.24 18.97 -0.12
C ALA A 471 -14.25 19.45 -1.18
N GLY A 472 -13.97 19.15 -2.45
CA GLY A 472 -14.99 19.18 -3.47
C GLY A 472 -16.12 18.35 -2.89
N ARG A 473 -17.27 19.00 -2.66
CA ARG A 473 -18.56 18.43 -2.25
C ARG A 473 -18.52 16.93 -2.45
N GLU A 474 -18.61 16.17 -1.36
CA GLU A 474 -18.78 14.71 -1.34
C GLU A 474 -19.04 14.23 -2.74
N SER A 475 -18.01 13.65 -3.40
CA SER A 475 -18.18 13.00 -4.69
C SER A 475 -19.49 12.24 -4.55
N LYS A 476 -20.54 12.70 -5.26
CA LYS A 476 -21.89 12.11 -5.15
C LYS A 476 -21.61 10.64 -5.30
N ALA A 477 -21.75 9.88 -4.21
CA ALA A 477 -21.45 8.47 -4.20
C ALA A 477 -22.09 7.94 -5.48
N ALA A 478 -21.28 7.40 -6.40
CA ALA A 478 -21.80 6.86 -7.64
C ALA A 478 -22.98 5.98 -7.21
N ARG A 479 -24.20 6.38 -7.59
CA ARG A 479 -25.42 5.77 -7.05
C ARG A 479 -25.22 4.27 -7.22
N PRO A 480 -25.30 3.45 -6.15
CA PRO A 480 -25.30 2.02 -6.33
C PRO A 480 -26.40 1.72 -7.33
N VAL A 481 -26.04 1.08 -8.43
CA VAL A 481 -26.97 0.65 -9.48
C VAL A 481 -28.06 -0.12 -8.75
N SER A 482 -29.29 0.37 -8.84
CA SER A 482 -30.40 -0.19 -8.08
C SER A 482 -30.62 -1.64 -8.49
N ALA A 483 -31.13 -2.48 -7.58
CA ALA A 483 -31.50 -3.86 -7.91
C ALA A 483 -32.48 -3.93 -9.10
N GLN A 484 -33.25 -2.86 -9.36
CA GLN A 484 -34.10 -2.71 -10.54
C GLN A 484 -33.31 -2.47 -11.83
N GLU A 485 -32.22 -1.69 -11.80
CA GLU A 485 -31.32 -1.50 -12.94
C GLU A 485 -30.48 -2.77 -13.21
N LEU A 486 -30.10 -3.51 -12.16
CA LEU A 486 -29.44 -4.81 -12.28
C LEU A 486 -30.40 -5.88 -12.83
N ALA A 487 -31.65 -5.91 -12.38
CA ALA A 487 -32.69 -6.81 -12.87
C ALA A 487 -33.10 -6.49 -14.31
N ALA A 488 -33.17 -5.21 -14.69
CA ALA A 488 -33.40 -4.79 -16.07
C ALA A 488 -32.25 -5.22 -17.02
N SER A 489 -31.02 -5.28 -16.50
CA SER A 489 -29.85 -5.78 -17.23
C SER A 489 -29.79 -7.32 -17.30
N LEU A 490 -30.30 -8.02 -16.29
CA LEU A 490 -30.24 -9.50 -16.20
C LEU A 490 -31.42 -10.19 -16.90
N PHE A 491 -32.58 -9.52 -17.00
CA PHE A 491 -33.79 -10.08 -17.62
C PHE A 491 -34.27 -9.25 -18.81
N GLY A 492 -33.33 -8.65 -19.55
CA GLY A 492 -33.64 -7.78 -20.69
C GLY A 492 -34.71 -8.34 -21.61
N ARG A 493 -35.67 -7.48 -21.99
CA ARG A 493 -36.39 -7.59 -23.26
C ARG A 493 -35.39 -7.94 -24.37
N PRO A 494 -35.77 -8.79 -25.35
CA PRO A 494 -34.83 -9.34 -26.32
C PRO A 494 -34.04 -8.22 -26.99
N VAL A 495 -32.75 -8.18 -26.67
CA VAL A 495 -31.76 -7.35 -27.35
C VAL A 495 -31.63 -7.93 -28.75
N ALA A 496 -31.89 -7.11 -29.77
CA ALA A 496 -31.58 -7.48 -31.15
C ALA A 496 -30.10 -7.88 -31.21
N ALA A 497 -29.81 -9.04 -31.81
CA ALA A 497 -28.46 -9.57 -31.93
C ALA A 497 -27.51 -8.49 -32.49
N PRO A 498 -26.28 -8.39 -31.99
CA PRO A 498 -25.29 -7.49 -32.59
C PRO A 498 -25.13 -7.85 -34.07
N GLU A 499 -25.23 -6.86 -34.95
CA GLU A 499 -25.02 -7.09 -36.38
C GLU A 499 -23.63 -7.71 -36.59
N PRO A 500 -23.52 -8.76 -37.42
CA PRO A 500 -22.25 -9.45 -37.64
C PRO A 500 -21.24 -8.48 -38.27
N LEU A 501 -20.02 -8.46 -37.72
CA LEU A 501 -18.91 -7.70 -38.28
C LEU A 501 -18.70 -8.07 -39.76
N PRO A 502 -18.28 -7.12 -40.63
CA PRO A 502 -17.96 -7.41 -42.03
C PRO A 502 -16.89 -8.49 -42.15
N SER A 503 -16.89 -9.25 -43.25
CA SER A 503 -15.83 -10.23 -43.51
C SER A 503 -14.46 -9.57 -43.58
N ALA A 504 -13.38 -10.31 -43.29
CA ALA A 504 -12.01 -9.81 -43.35
C ALA A 504 -11.67 -9.19 -44.72
N GLU A 505 -12.24 -9.72 -45.80
CA GLU A 505 -12.11 -9.18 -47.16
C GLU A 505 -12.72 -7.78 -47.28
N LYS A 506 -13.93 -7.57 -46.74
CA LYS A 506 -14.58 -6.25 -46.71
C LYS A 506 -13.84 -5.25 -45.82
N MET A 507 -13.23 -5.74 -44.73
CA MET A 507 -12.38 -4.90 -43.88
C MET A 507 -11.12 -4.46 -44.64
N ALA A 508 -10.46 -5.37 -45.37
CA ALA A 508 -9.29 -5.05 -46.17
C ALA A 508 -9.61 -4.06 -47.31
N GLU A 509 -10.73 -4.24 -48.02
CA GLU A 509 -11.19 -3.30 -49.06
C GLU A 509 -11.45 -1.89 -48.50
N ALA A 510 -12.07 -1.80 -47.31
CA ALA A 510 -12.32 -0.52 -46.65
C ALA A 510 -11.01 0.20 -46.26
N VAL A 511 -10.01 -0.55 -45.78
CA VAL A 511 -8.68 0.00 -45.46
C VAL A 511 -7.93 0.41 -46.72
N LEU A 512 -8.02 -0.35 -47.82
CA LEU A 512 -7.38 0.02 -49.09
C LEU A 512 -8.01 1.27 -49.71
N ALA A 513 -9.34 1.43 -49.63
CA ALA A 513 -10.03 2.65 -50.03
C ALA A 513 -9.59 3.87 -49.19
N LEU A 514 -9.36 3.65 -47.90
CA LEU A 514 -8.85 4.67 -46.98
C LEU A 514 -7.41 5.08 -47.30
N LEU A 515 -6.53 4.11 -47.58
CA LEU A 515 -5.11 4.35 -47.88
C LEU A 515 -4.88 4.95 -49.26
N SER A 516 -5.72 4.60 -50.24
CA SER A 516 -5.67 5.17 -51.60
C SER A 516 -6.34 6.54 -51.71
N GLY A 517 -7.10 6.96 -50.68
CA GLY A 517 -7.83 8.22 -50.68
C GLY A 517 -8.98 8.27 -51.69
N SER A 518 -9.45 7.11 -52.18
CA SER A 518 -10.49 7.03 -53.21
C SER A 518 -11.88 7.45 -52.71
N GLU A 519 -12.10 7.40 -51.39
CA GLU A 519 -13.36 7.76 -50.73
C GLU A 519 -13.09 8.52 -49.41
N SER A 520 -14.04 9.33 -48.95
CA SER A 520 -13.93 9.99 -47.64
C SER A 520 -14.09 9.00 -46.49
N GLN A 521 -13.38 9.21 -45.36
CA GLN A 521 -13.42 8.30 -44.19
C GLN A 521 -14.85 8.04 -43.69
N ARG A 522 -15.71 9.06 -43.78
CA ARG A 522 -17.11 8.98 -43.35
C ARG A 522 -17.95 8.11 -44.27
N ALA A 523 -17.77 8.24 -45.58
CA ALA A 523 -18.45 7.41 -46.57
C ALA A 523 -18.05 5.93 -46.45
N ILE A 524 -16.76 5.65 -46.20
CA ILE A 524 -16.26 4.29 -46.00
C ILE A 524 -16.87 3.67 -44.74
N ALA A 525 -16.90 4.41 -43.63
CA ALA A 525 -17.45 3.96 -42.36
C ALA A 525 -18.96 3.66 -42.45
N GLU A 526 -19.71 4.52 -43.13
CA GLU A 526 -21.15 4.32 -43.41
C GLU A 526 -21.39 3.10 -44.33
N ARG A 527 -20.57 2.92 -45.38
CA ARG A 527 -20.66 1.80 -46.33
C ARG A 527 -20.45 0.43 -45.68
N VAL A 528 -19.56 0.34 -44.69
CA VAL A 528 -19.23 -0.93 -44.02
C VAL A 528 -19.90 -1.08 -42.65
N GLY A 529 -20.77 -0.15 -42.27
CA GLY A 529 -21.58 -0.25 -41.06
C GLY A 529 -20.79 -0.15 -39.75
N VAL A 530 -19.70 0.61 -39.73
CA VAL A 530 -18.84 0.73 -38.53
C VAL A 530 -18.57 2.18 -38.14
N SER A 531 -18.16 2.39 -36.89
CA SER A 531 -17.72 3.72 -36.45
C SER A 531 -16.39 4.13 -37.10
N LEU A 532 -16.16 5.44 -37.22
CA LEU A 532 -14.86 5.99 -37.64
C LEU A 532 -13.69 5.49 -36.76
N LYS A 533 -13.96 5.23 -35.47
CA LYS A 533 -12.96 4.68 -34.54
C LYS A 533 -12.58 3.24 -34.91
N GLN A 534 -13.55 2.41 -35.27
CA GLN A 534 -13.30 1.04 -35.75
C GLN A 534 -12.58 1.02 -37.09
N LEU A 535 -12.97 1.90 -38.03
CA LEU A 535 -12.28 2.01 -39.33
C LEU A 535 -10.80 2.39 -39.17
N ARG A 536 -10.49 3.35 -38.27
CA ARG A 536 -9.10 3.72 -37.94
C ARG A 536 -8.32 2.60 -37.26
N HIS A 537 -9.00 1.80 -36.43
CA HIS A 537 -8.38 0.64 -35.81
C HIS A 537 -8.00 -0.42 -36.85
N TRP A 538 -8.86 -0.67 -37.85
CA TRP A 538 -8.55 -1.58 -38.96
C TRP A 538 -7.36 -1.11 -39.79
N GLU A 539 -7.28 0.20 -40.06
CA GLU A 539 -6.14 0.79 -40.77
C GLU A 539 -4.82 0.53 -40.04
N GLN A 540 -4.80 0.71 -38.71
CA GLN A 540 -3.61 0.49 -37.89
C GLN A 540 -3.17 -0.98 -37.93
N VAL A 541 -4.09 -1.91 -37.71
CA VAL A 541 -3.82 -3.35 -37.71
C VAL A 541 -3.31 -3.81 -39.08
N TYR A 542 -3.89 -3.29 -40.17
CA TYR A 542 -3.47 -3.63 -41.53
C TYR A 542 -2.06 -3.13 -41.85
N LYS A 543 -1.69 -1.90 -41.42
CA LYS A 543 -0.35 -1.35 -41.58
C LYS A 543 0.70 -2.14 -40.80
N GLU A 544 0.41 -2.47 -39.54
CA GLU A 544 1.30 -3.27 -38.69
C GLU A 544 1.55 -4.66 -39.30
N ALA A 545 0.49 -5.31 -39.77
CA ALA A 545 0.62 -6.62 -40.43
C ALA A 545 1.42 -6.53 -41.75
N GLY A 546 1.23 -5.48 -42.54
CA GLY A 546 1.98 -5.22 -43.76
C GLY A 546 3.46 -4.98 -43.49
N LEU A 547 3.79 -4.15 -42.50
CA LEU A 547 5.18 -3.90 -42.08
C LEU A 547 5.87 -5.17 -41.60
N ALA A 548 5.22 -5.96 -40.75
CA ALA A 548 5.74 -7.25 -40.28
C ALA A 548 5.92 -8.29 -41.42
N ALA A 549 5.15 -8.19 -42.51
CA ALA A 549 5.34 -9.01 -43.70
C ALA A 549 6.55 -8.54 -44.53
N MET A 550 6.73 -7.21 -44.67
CA MET A 550 7.88 -6.62 -45.37
C MET A 550 9.20 -6.90 -44.66
N GLU A 551 9.24 -6.85 -43.34
CA GLU A 551 10.43 -7.23 -42.54
C GLU A 551 10.83 -8.69 -42.80
N ARG A 552 9.85 -9.59 -42.90
CA ARG A 552 10.10 -11.01 -43.23
C ARG A 552 10.68 -11.19 -44.63
N LEU A 553 10.24 -10.38 -45.60
CA LEU A 553 10.80 -10.39 -46.96
C LEU A 553 12.21 -9.80 -46.99
N HIS A 554 12.47 -8.73 -46.23
CA HIS A 554 13.80 -8.12 -46.12
C HIS A 554 14.81 -9.07 -45.45
N SER A 555 14.38 -9.86 -44.46
CA SER A 555 15.25 -10.85 -43.79
C SER A 555 15.59 -12.10 -44.62
N ARG A 556 15.03 -12.23 -45.84
CA ARG A 556 15.23 -13.39 -46.74
C ARG A 556 15.98 -13.06 -48.03
N GLY A 557 16.33 -11.80 -48.27
CA GLY A 557 17.25 -11.35 -49.34
C GLY A 557 18.59 -11.00 -48.74
#